data_AF-A0A2D5EST5-F1
#
_entry.id   AF-A0A2D5EST5-F1
#
_cell.length_a   1.000
_cell.length_b   1.000
_cell.length_c   1.000
_cell.angle_alpha   90.00
_cell.angle_beta   90.00
_cell.angle_gamma   90.00
#
_symmetry.space_group_name_H-M   'P 1'
#
loop_
_entity.id
_entity.type
_entity.pdbx_description
1 polymer ?
#
loop_
_entity_poly.entity_id
_entity_poly.type
_entity_poly.pdbx_seq_one_letter_code
_entity_poly.pdbx_strand_id
1 'polypeptide(L)' 'MPYHPLYAEGYRSIGDVHSTLPTTPDMDPRDGRILGRKRECGLHLPLTDEQNQSLKSSGL' A
#
# COMPACT_ATOMS: atom_id res chain seq x y z
N MET A 1 -7.44 -12.17 15.29
CA MET A 1 -8.01 -12.04 13.92
C MET A 1 -7.17 -12.88 12.97
N PRO A 2 -7.77 -13.55 11.97
CA PRO A 2 -7.01 -14.27 10.95
C PRO A 2 -6.32 -13.31 9.97
N TYR A 3 -5.21 -13.74 9.38
CA TYR A 3 -4.54 -13.03 8.29
C TYR A 3 -5.36 -13.11 7.00
N HIS A 4 -5.10 -12.16 6.10
CA HIS A 4 -5.68 -12.20 4.76
C HIS A 4 -5.19 -13.45 3.99
N PRO A 5 -6.04 -14.17 3.23
CA PRO A 5 -5.65 -15.38 2.50
C PRO A 5 -4.42 -15.21 1.60
N LEU A 6 -4.34 -14.09 0.87
CA LEU A 6 -3.20 -13.77 -0.01
C LEU A 6 -1.85 -13.67 0.72
N TYR A 7 -1.84 -13.48 2.04
CA TYR A 7 -0.61 -13.51 2.81
C TYR A 7 0.09 -14.87 2.69
N ALA A 8 -0.68 -15.96 2.70
CA ALA A 8 -0.16 -17.32 2.52
C ALA A 8 0.35 -17.58 1.10
N GLU A 9 -0.11 -16.79 0.12
CA GLU A 9 0.33 -16.84 -1.28
C GLU A 9 1.58 -15.96 -1.54
N GLY A 10 2.16 -15.35 -0.49
CA GLY A 10 3.39 -14.54 -0.58
C GLY A 10 3.14 -13.04 -0.72
N TYR A 11 1.89 -12.58 -0.74
CA TYR A 11 1.55 -11.16 -0.72
C TYR A 11 1.67 -10.60 0.71
N ARG A 12 2.90 -10.41 1.17
CA ARG A 12 3.20 -9.93 2.53
C ARG A 12 2.97 -8.42 2.71
N SER A 13 2.85 -7.65 1.63
CA SER A 13 2.37 -6.26 1.61
C SER A 13 1.29 -6.10 0.54
N ILE A 14 0.04 -5.83 0.95
CA ILE A 14 -1.13 -5.83 0.05
C ILE A 14 -1.62 -4.39 -0.19
N GLY A 15 -1.91 -4.05 -1.45
CA GLY A 15 -2.69 -2.87 -1.84
C GLY A 15 -3.33 -3.14 -3.20
N ASP A 16 -3.37 -2.16 -4.12
CA ASP A 16 -4.08 -2.35 -5.39
C ASP A 16 -3.51 -3.50 -6.25
N VAL A 17 -4.41 -4.23 -6.91
CA VAL A 17 -4.09 -5.41 -7.74
C VAL A 17 -3.04 -5.10 -8.81
N HIS A 18 -3.14 -3.95 -9.47
CA HIS A 18 -2.25 -3.55 -10.57
C HIS A 18 -0.87 -3.05 -10.09
N SER A 19 -0.59 -3.10 -8.79
CA SER A 19 0.65 -2.56 -8.19
C SER A 19 1.26 -3.43 -7.09
N THR A 20 0.78 -4.66 -6.94
CA THR A 20 1.22 -5.57 -5.88
C THR A 20 1.67 -6.90 -6.47
N LEU A 21 2.87 -7.33 -6.12
CA LEU A 21 3.42 -8.65 -6.44
C LEU A 21 3.74 -9.44 -5.15
N PRO A 22 3.74 -10.78 -5.21
CA PRO A 22 4.20 -11.60 -4.11
C PRO A 22 5.71 -11.42 -3.89
N THR A 23 6.17 -11.69 -2.67
CA THR A 23 7.58 -11.59 -2.27
C THR A 23 8.06 -12.92 -1.68
N THR A 24 9.33 -13.26 -1.90
CA THR A 24 9.95 -14.44 -1.27
C THR A 24 10.31 -14.14 0.18
N PRO A 25 10.46 -15.15 1.06
CA PRO A 25 10.72 -14.93 2.48
C PRO A 25 11.93 -14.05 2.80
N ASP A 26 12.95 -14.07 1.94
CA ASP A 26 14.21 -13.31 2.03
C ASP A 26 14.13 -11.87 1.53
N MET A 27 13.08 -11.48 0.80
CA MET A 27 12.85 -10.11 0.34
C MET A 27 12.16 -9.25 1.41
N ASP A 28 12.23 -7.92 1.28
CA ASP A 28 11.37 -7.02 2.06
C ASP A 28 9.91 -7.19 1.58
N PRO A 29 8.93 -7.34 2.48
CA PRO A 29 7.52 -7.43 2.10
C PRO A 29 7.03 -6.31 1.17
N ARG A 30 7.58 -5.09 1.30
CA ARG A 30 7.23 -3.92 0.49
C ARG A 30 7.92 -3.89 -0.88
N ASP A 31 8.90 -4.74 -1.15
CA ASP A 31 9.55 -4.80 -2.46
C ASP A 31 8.58 -5.24 -3.57
N GLY A 32 7.48 -5.90 -3.21
CA GLY A 32 6.38 -6.23 -4.12
C GLY A 32 5.51 -5.02 -4.53
N ARG A 33 5.76 -3.82 -4.00
CA ARG A 33 4.99 -2.58 -4.29
C ARG A 33 5.65 -1.82 -5.44
N ILE A 34 5.28 -2.18 -6.66
CA ILE A 34 6.04 -1.84 -7.87
C ILE A 34 5.65 -0.50 -8.55
N LEU A 35 4.78 0.31 -7.95
CA LEU A 35 4.36 1.60 -8.53
C LEU A 35 5.43 2.70 -8.37
N GLY A 36 6.37 2.73 -9.31
CA GLY A 36 7.23 3.90 -9.59
C GLY A 36 8.39 4.15 -8.61
N ARG A 37 9.11 5.26 -8.83
CA ARG A 37 10.32 5.65 -8.06
C ARG A 37 10.06 5.96 -6.57
N LYS A 38 8.82 6.03 -6.13
CA LYS A 38 8.43 6.44 -4.77
C LYS A 38 8.01 5.22 -3.95
N ARG A 39 8.62 5.05 -2.77
CA ARG A 39 8.33 3.92 -1.86
C ARG A 39 7.06 4.10 -1.03
N GLU A 40 6.58 5.34 -0.90
CA GLU A 40 5.39 5.68 -0.12
C GLU A 40 4.20 6.04 -1.02
N CYS A 41 3.03 5.50 -0.68
CA CYS A 41 1.77 5.86 -1.34
C CYS A 41 1.46 7.34 -1.09
N GLY A 42 0.70 7.98 -1.99
CA GLY A 42 0.25 9.37 -1.84
C GLY A 42 -0.46 9.65 -0.51
N LEU A 43 -1.08 8.63 0.10
CA LEU A 43 -1.70 8.70 1.42
C LEU A 43 -0.73 9.01 2.57
N HIS A 44 0.55 8.66 2.42
CA HIS A 44 1.57 8.86 3.45
C HIS A 44 2.44 10.09 3.18
N LEU A 45 2.19 10.81 2.08
CA LEU A 45 2.90 12.04 1.79
C LEU A 45 2.30 13.19 2.62
N PRO A 46 3.13 14.16 3.06
CA PRO A 46 2.61 15.37 3.69
C PRO A 46 1.62 16.05 2.75
N LEU A 47 0.40 16.23 3.23
CA LEU A 47 -0.65 16.98 2.56
C LEU A 47 -0.70 18.40 3.15
N THR A 48 -1.04 19.39 2.32
CA THR A 48 -1.39 20.71 2.84
C THR A 48 -2.68 20.63 3.66
N ASP A 49 -2.93 21.64 4.49
CA ASP A 49 -4.15 21.69 5.30
C ASP A 49 -5.43 21.66 4.44
N GLU A 50 -5.42 22.34 3.30
CA GLU A 50 -6.54 22.32 2.32
C GLU A 50 -6.76 20.93 1.73
N GLN A 51 -5.68 20.24 1.33
CA GLN A 51 -5.76 18.87 0.80
C GLN A 51 -6.28 17.89 1.85
N ASN A 52 -5.86 18.03 3.11
CA ASN A 52 -6.35 17.23 4.23
C ASN A 52 -7.84 17.48 4.49
N GLN A 53 -8.31 18.73 4.42
CA GLN A 53 -9.73 19.06 4.60
C GLN A 53 -10.59 18.46 3.48
N SER A 54 -10.11 18.52 2.23
CA SER A 54 -10.76 17.90 1.08
C SER A 54 -10.83 16.37 1.20
N LEU A 55 -9.72 15.72 1.60
CA LEU A 55 -9.71 14.26 1.81
C LEU A 55 -10.73 13.84 2.88
N LYS A 56 -10.81 14.58 3.99
CA LYS A 56 -11.72 14.29 5.12
C LYS A 56 -13.18 14.61 4.84
N SER A 57 -13.49 15.42 3.82
CA SER A 57 -14.87 15.77 3.46
C SER A 57 -15.55 14.70 2.61
N SER A 58 -14.77 13.79 2.00
CA SER A 58 -15.30 12.60 1.33
C SER A 58 -15.69 11.56 2.39
N GLY A 59 -16.98 11.54 2.74
CA GLY A 59 -17.59 10.58 3.66
C GLY A 59 -17.76 9.17 3.08
N LEU A 60 -16.68 8.61 2.53
CA LEU A 60 -16.56 7.18 2.24
C LEU A 60 -15.95 6.45 3.44
#